data_AF-A0A537Q0E0-F1
#
_entry.id   AF-A0A537Q0E0-F1
#
_cell.length_a   1.000
_cell.length_b   1.000
_cell.length_c   1.000
_cell.angle_alpha   90.00
_cell.angle_beta   90.00
_cell.angle_gamma   90.00
#
_symmetry.space_group_name_H-M   'P 1'
#
loop_
_entity.id
_entity.type
_entity.pdbx_description
1 polymer ?
#
loop_
_entity_poly.entity_id
_entity_poly.type
_entity_poly.pdbx_seq_one_letter_code
_entity_poly.pdbx_strand_id
1 'polypeptide(L)'
;MSKPHAFPALELFVVATAGRNMTRPAYVAVLTGVAMMVLLTVDPAYEAAHHWVDAVLWACLAFFLFEWVVRLQYASKADRLWTYALSGRGLLDGFSAAAIPLALVLGANPKSAWLLGIFWMFKVVPGIPGLRQLRRVLVQESGPLLSVLVIFLMVLFLASVAMYFLERDAQPAGFGSVPAALWWAVATLTTTGYGDVVPITPLGRLVAGLVMICGIGVFGLWAGILATGFAAETRRDNFLKTWESVSKVPFFASLGPAAIADVTHMLRTMDLPARTMIIRKGQQGDCMYFIAAGEVEVDLPGKKVTLGDGAFFGEMALLGNNLRSANITTTRVSRLLVLDLVDFRLLMARHPDLAETIDAEAKRRELENK
;
A
#
# COMPACT_ATOMS: atom_id res chain seq x y z
N MET A 1 -29.56 -34.05 4.10
CA MET A 1 -28.48 -34.99 4.49
C MET A 1 -27.17 -34.48 3.92
N SER A 2 -26.40 -33.70 4.68
CA SER A 2 -25.04 -33.28 4.32
C SER A 2 -24.09 -34.44 4.57
N LYS A 3 -23.26 -34.78 3.58
CA LYS A 3 -22.20 -35.78 3.76
C LYS A 3 -21.15 -35.24 4.74
N PRO A 4 -20.51 -36.07 5.58
CA PRO A 4 -19.47 -35.60 6.49
C PRO A 4 -18.25 -35.13 5.69
N HIS A 5 -17.88 -33.87 5.86
CA HIS A 5 -16.83 -33.20 5.08
C HIS A 5 -15.44 -33.60 5.63
N ALA A 6 -14.69 -34.38 4.87
CA ALA A 6 -13.50 -35.09 5.35
C ALA A 6 -12.24 -34.24 5.59
N PHE A 7 -12.20 -32.97 5.18
CA PHE A 7 -10.98 -32.15 5.32
C PHE A 7 -11.28 -30.65 5.57
N PRO A 8 -11.50 -30.23 6.83
CA PRO A 8 -11.76 -28.82 7.16
C PRO A 8 -10.63 -27.89 6.74
N ALA A 9 -9.37 -28.36 6.73
CA ALA A 9 -8.22 -27.60 6.24
C ALA A 9 -8.30 -27.29 4.73
N LEU A 10 -8.87 -28.20 3.94
CA LEU A 10 -9.03 -28.01 2.50
C LEU A 10 -10.14 -27.01 2.19
N GLU A 11 -11.25 -27.02 2.93
CA GLU A 11 -12.29 -25.99 2.81
C GLU A 11 -11.77 -24.61 3.23
N LEU A 12 -11.00 -24.54 4.32
CA LEU A 12 -10.40 -23.29 4.79
C LEU A 12 -9.38 -22.75 3.78
N PHE A 13 -8.61 -23.64 3.13
CA PHE A 13 -7.74 -23.28 2.01
C PHE A 13 -8.53 -22.81 0.78
N VAL A 14 -9.61 -23.50 0.40
CA VAL A 14 -10.47 -23.13 -0.74
C VAL A 14 -11.12 -21.77 -0.50
N VAL A 15 -11.64 -21.50 0.69
CA VAL A 15 -12.23 -20.19 1.06
C VAL A 15 -11.16 -19.10 1.07
N ALA A 16 -9.99 -19.36 1.66
CA ALA A 16 -8.87 -18.41 1.68
C ALA A 16 -8.32 -18.12 0.28
N THR A 17 -8.28 -19.12 -0.60
CA THR A 17 -7.75 -19.04 -1.97
C THR A 17 -8.76 -18.45 -2.95
N ALA A 18 -10.06 -18.66 -2.72
CA ALA A 18 -11.15 -18.00 -3.44
C ALA A 18 -11.24 -16.49 -3.09
N GLY A 19 -10.90 -16.14 -1.85
CA GLY A 19 -10.93 -14.80 -1.31
C GLY A 19 -9.76 -13.90 -1.72
N ARG A 20 -9.62 -13.60 -3.03
CA ARG A 20 -8.82 -12.50 -3.65
C ARG A 20 -7.34 -12.27 -3.23
N ASN A 21 -6.84 -12.89 -2.17
CA ASN A 21 -5.54 -12.64 -1.58
C ASN A 21 -4.67 -13.90 -1.70
N MET A 22 -3.39 -13.69 -1.97
CA MET A 22 -2.43 -14.78 -2.00
C MET A 22 -2.27 -15.37 -0.60
N THR A 23 -2.29 -16.71 -0.50
CA THR A 23 -2.17 -17.42 0.78
C THR A 23 -0.71 -17.46 1.21
N ARG A 24 -0.45 -17.56 2.53
CA ARG A 24 0.93 -17.70 3.05
C ARG A 24 1.72 -18.84 2.37
N PRO A 25 1.13 -20.04 2.12
CA PRO A 25 1.81 -21.10 1.38
C PRO A 25 2.22 -20.70 -0.04
N ALA A 26 1.41 -19.91 -0.75
CA ALA A 26 1.75 -19.45 -2.08
C ALA A 26 2.98 -18.53 -2.10
N TYR A 27 3.13 -17.65 -1.10
CA TYR A 27 4.36 -16.85 -0.96
C TYR A 27 5.60 -17.72 -0.74
N VAL A 28 5.48 -18.76 0.09
CA VAL A 28 6.57 -19.73 0.33
C VAL A 28 6.90 -20.50 -0.94
N ALA A 29 5.90 -20.94 -1.70
CA ALA A 29 6.09 -21.62 -2.99
C ALA A 29 6.78 -20.73 -4.03
N VAL A 30 6.41 -19.45 -4.13
CA VAL A 30 7.12 -18.50 -5.02
C VAL A 30 8.58 -18.35 -4.58
N LEU A 31 8.84 -18.10 -3.30
CA LEU A 31 10.19 -17.86 -2.79
C LEU A 31 11.10 -19.08 -2.99
N THR A 32 10.59 -20.27 -2.65
CA THR A 32 11.32 -21.53 -2.82
C THR A 32 11.53 -21.86 -4.30
N GLY A 33 10.51 -21.67 -5.14
CA GLY A 33 10.61 -21.86 -6.59
C GLY A 33 11.67 -20.95 -7.23
N VAL A 34 11.68 -19.66 -6.87
CA VAL A 34 12.70 -18.71 -7.36
C VAL A 34 14.10 -19.10 -6.87
N ALA A 35 14.25 -19.49 -5.60
CA ALA A 35 15.54 -19.94 -5.07
C ALA A 35 16.06 -21.17 -5.82
N MET A 36 15.19 -22.14 -6.13
CA MET A 36 15.55 -23.30 -6.93
C MET A 36 15.89 -22.94 -8.38
N MET A 37 15.22 -21.96 -8.99
CA MET A 37 15.59 -21.44 -10.33
C MET A 37 16.97 -20.77 -10.31
N VAL A 38 17.34 -20.08 -9.24
CA VAL A 38 18.70 -19.54 -9.11
C VAL A 38 19.71 -20.69 -9.03
N LEU A 39 19.47 -21.71 -8.20
CA LEU A 39 20.34 -22.89 -8.11
C LEU A 39 20.45 -23.66 -9.43
N LEU A 40 19.36 -23.76 -10.19
CA LEU A 40 19.31 -24.36 -11.52
C LEU A 40 20.29 -23.70 -12.51
N THR A 41 20.59 -22.41 -12.34
CA THR A 41 21.51 -21.66 -13.20
C THR A 41 22.98 -21.74 -12.78
N VAL A 42 23.29 -22.36 -11.64
CA VAL A 42 24.66 -22.52 -11.13
C VAL A 42 25.08 -23.97 -11.30
N ASP A 43 25.84 -24.28 -12.36
CA ASP A 43 26.13 -25.66 -12.76
C ASP A 43 26.71 -26.54 -11.63
N PRO A 44 27.73 -26.12 -10.83
CA PRO A 44 28.26 -26.94 -9.74
C PRO A 44 27.23 -27.23 -8.63
N ALA A 45 26.34 -26.28 -8.36
CA ALA A 45 25.31 -26.44 -7.33
C ALA A 45 24.15 -27.31 -7.83
N TYR A 46 23.79 -27.16 -9.11
CA TYR A 46 22.77 -27.99 -9.75
C TYR A 46 23.24 -29.43 -9.86
N GLU A 47 24.46 -29.70 -10.33
CA GLU A 47 24.97 -31.07 -10.44
C GLU A 47 24.95 -31.82 -9.09
N ALA A 48 25.31 -31.14 -8.00
CA ALA A 48 25.31 -31.71 -6.66
C ALA A 48 23.90 -32.02 -6.10
N ALA A 49 22.85 -31.34 -6.57
CA ALA A 49 21.51 -31.40 -5.97
C ALA A 49 20.33 -31.47 -6.97
N HIS A 50 20.59 -31.81 -8.24
CA HIS A 50 19.61 -31.69 -9.33
C HIS A 50 18.28 -32.41 -9.03
N HIS A 51 18.33 -33.61 -8.45
CA HIS A 51 17.12 -34.35 -8.04
C HIS A 51 16.25 -33.57 -7.06
N TRP A 52 16.85 -32.88 -6.08
CA TRP A 52 16.11 -32.07 -5.10
C TRP A 52 15.59 -30.78 -5.72
N VAL A 53 16.41 -30.11 -6.54
CA VAL A 53 16.01 -28.89 -7.26
C VAL A 53 14.79 -29.16 -8.14
N ASP A 54 14.84 -30.21 -8.97
CA ASP A 54 13.74 -30.57 -9.86
C ASP A 54 12.51 -31.02 -9.07
N ALA A 55 12.67 -31.81 -8.00
CA ALA A 55 11.55 -32.24 -7.17
C ALA A 55 10.81 -31.06 -6.50
N VAL A 56 11.55 -30.07 -5.99
CA VAL A 56 10.95 -28.87 -5.38
C VAL A 56 10.26 -28.01 -6.43
N LEU A 57 10.85 -27.87 -7.62
CA LEU A 57 10.24 -27.14 -8.73
C LEU A 57 8.94 -27.79 -9.21
N TRP A 58 8.91 -29.12 -9.33
CA TRP A 58 7.70 -29.88 -9.62
C TRP A 58 6.65 -29.74 -8.52
N ALA A 59 7.04 -29.75 -7.24
CA ALA A 59 6.14 -29.53 -6.12
C ALA A 59 5.52 -28.10 -6.16
N CYS A 60 6.32 -27.08 -6.49
CA CYS A 60 5.83 -25.71 -6.66
C CYS A 60 4.85 -25.61 -7.83
N LEU A 61 5.16 -26.22 -8.97
CA LEU A 61 4.27 -26.25 -10.13
C LEU A 61 2.96 -26.97 -9.80
N ALA A 62 3.02 -28.13 -9.13
CA ALA A 62 1.84 -28.86 -8.69
C ALA A 62 0.97 -28.02 -7.75
N PHE A 63 1.59 -27.27 -6.84
CA PHE A 63 0.88 -26.33 -5.96
C PHE A 63 0.14 -25.24 -6.77
N PHE A 64 0.80 -24.59 -7.73
CA PHE A 64 0.15 -23.54 -8.54
C PHE A 64 -0.91 -24.08 -9.49
N LEU A 65 -0.70 -25.28 -10.04
CA LEU A 65 -1.71 -25.98 -10.84
C LEU A 65 -2.95 -26.28 -9.99
N PHE A 66 -2.75 -26.82 -8.79
CA PHE A 66 -3.83 -27.08 -7.84
C PHE A 66 -4.57 -25.79 -7.47
N GLU A 67 -3.85 -24.71 -7.14
CA GLU A 67 -4.43 -23.40 -6.83
C GLU A 67 -5.29 -22.88 -8.00
N TRP A 68 -4.79 -22.97 -9.22
CA TRP A 68 -5.50 -22.53 -10.43
C TRP A 68 -6.77 -23.34 -10.67
N VAL A 69 -6.70 -24.68 -10.57
CA VAL A 69 -7.87 -25.57 -10.72
C VAL A 69 -8.94 -25.25 -9.68
N VAL A 70 -8.56 -25.05 -8.41
CA VAL A 70 -9.49 -24.67 -7.33
C VAL A 70 -10.20 -23.35 -7.65
N ARG A 71 -9.46 -22.34 -8.12
CA ARG A 71 -10.04 -21.04 -8.49
C ARG A 71 -10.96 -21.13 -9.71
N LEU A 72 -10.58 -21.93 -10.71
CA LEU A 72 -11.39 -22.17 -11.90
C LEU A 72 -12.71 -22.88 -11.54
N GLN A 73 -12.66 -23.91 -10.70
CA GLN A 73 -13.85 -24.62 -10.21
C GLN A 73 -14.77 -23.70 -9.38
N TYR A 74 -14.20 -22.85 -8.52
CA TYR A 74 -14.98 -21.87 -7.76
C TYR A 74 -15.65 -20.84 -8.68
N ALA A 75 -14.93 -20.35 -9.70
CA ALA A 75 -15.50 -19.44 -10.70
C ALA A 75 -16.61 -20.10 -11.54
N SER A 76 -16.49 -21.41 -11.82
CA SER A 76 -17.50 -22.22 -12.50
C SER A 76 -18.77 -22.37 -11.69
N LYS A 77 -18.66 -22.71 -10.41
CA LYS A 77 -19.83 -22.80 -9.52
C LYS A 77 -20.56 -21.47 -9.35
N ALA A 78 -19.86 -20.36 -9.53
CA ALA A 78 -20.41 -19.01 -9.46
C ALA A 78 -20.83 -18.43 -10.82
N ASP A 79 -20.86 -19.25 -11.88
CA ASP A 79 -21.20 -18.88 -13.27
C ASP A 79 -20.40 -17.67 -13.82
N ARG A 80 -19.13 -17.56 -13.38
CA ARG A 80 -18.20 -16.46 -13.71
C ARG A 80 -16.89 -16.98 -14.31
N LEU A 81 -16.92 -18.17 -14.91
CA LEU A 81 -15.73 -18.81 -15.52
C LEU A 81 -15.01 -17.89 -16.48
N TRP A 82 -15.72 -17.42 -17.51
CA TRP A 82 -15.15 -16.59 -18.56
C TRP A 82 -14.69 -15.23 -18.01
N THR A 83 -15.45 -14.65 -17.08
CA THR A 83 -15.08 -13.41 -16.40
C THR A 83 -13.77 -13.56 -15.62
N TYR A 84 -13.56 -14.70 -14.97
CA TYR A 84 -12.31 -14.99 -14.25
C TYR A 84 -11.16 -15.30 -15.23
N ALA A 85 -11.37 -16.21 -16.19
CA ALA A 85 -10.34 -16.66 -17.12
C ALA A 85 -9.77 -15.50 -17.97
N LEU A 86 -10.61 -14.57 -18.40
CA LEU A 86 -10.20 -13.37 -19.16
C LEU A 86 -9.78 -12.20 -18.26
N SER A 87 -9.89 -12.32 -16.93
CA SER A 87 -9.38 -11.30 -16.03
C SER A 87 -7.85 -11.36 -15.96
N GLY A 88 -7.19 -10.22 -15.70
CA GLY A 88 -5.73 -10.19 -15.55
C GLY A 88 -5.18 -11.16 -14.48
N ARG A 89 -5.99 -11.53 -13.48
CA ARG A 89 -5.61 -12.55 -12.48
C ARG A 89 -5.76 -13.98 -12.99
N GLY A 90 -6.83 -14.28 -13.73
CA GLY A 90 -7.03 -15.61 -14.30
C GLY A 90 -6.03 -15.91 -15.40
N LEU A 91 -5.69 -14.91 -16.24
CA LEU A 91 -4.60 -15.01 -17.22
C LEU A 91 -3.26 -15.29 -16.52
N LEU A 92 -2.96 -14.57 -15.44
CA LEU A 92 -1.74 -14.80 -14.67
C LEU A 92 -1.69 -16.20 -14.04
N ASP A 93 -2.78 -16.63 -13.39
CA ASP A 93 -2.86 -17.98 -12.81
C ASP A 93 -2.72 -19.05 -13.92
N GLY A 94 -3.32 -18.83 -15.08
CA GLY A 94 -3.18 -19.68 -16.26
C GLY A 94 -1.74 -19.76 -16.77
N PHE A 95 -1.08 -18.62 -17.00
CA PHE A 95 0.33 -18.58 -17.42
C PHE A 95 1.25 -19.25 -16.39
N SER A 96 1.01 -19.01 -15.09
CA SER A 96 1.80 -19.59 -14.00
C SER A 96 1.75 -21.12 -13.96
N ALA A 97 0.63 -21.72 -14.37
CA ALA A 97 0.44 -23.17 -14.37
C ALA A 97 0.79 -23.82 -15.73
N ALA A 98 0.57 -23.12 -16.84
CA ALA A 98 0.69 -23.68 -18.19
C ALA A 98 2.04 -23.41 -18.87
N ALA A 99 2.76 -22.33 -18.53
CA ALA A 99 3.96 -21.93 -19.28
C ALA A 99 5.07 -23.00 -19.26
N ILE A 100 5.33 -23.63 -18.11
CA ILE A 100 6.39 -24.64 -17.96
C ILE A 100 6.01 -25.95 -18.68
N PRO A 101 4.84 -26.58 -18.44
CA PRO A 101 4.43 -27.77 -19.18
C PRO A 101 4.38 -27.54 -20.70
N LEU A 102 3.86 -26.40 -21.14
CA LEU A 102 3.78 -26.07 -22.56
C LEU A 102 5.17 -25.98 -23.19
N ALA A 103 6.13 -25.34 -22.52
CA ALA A 103 7.51 -25.28 -23.01
C ALA A 103 8.17 -26.66 -23.11
N LEU A 104 7.95 -27.53 -22.11
CA LEU A 104 8.47 -28.90 -22.14
C LEU A 104 7.86 -29.73 -23.28
N VAL A 105 6.55 -29.61 -23.53
CA VAL A 105 5.87 -30.31 -24.64
C VAL A 105 6.33 -29.79 -26.00
N LEU A 106 6.63 -28.50 -26.11
CA LEU A 106 7.20 -27.89 -27.32
C LEU A 106 8.69 -28.24 -27.53
N GLY A 107 9.30 -29.05 -26.65
CA GLY A 107 10.68 -29.51 -26.78
C GLY A 107 11.73 -28.53 -26.26
N ALA A 108 11.36 -27.54 -25.44
CA ALA A 108 12.33 -26.67 -24.79
C ALA A 108 13.24 -27.46 -23.83
N ASN A 109 14.49 -27.02 -23.70
CA ASN A 109 15.40 -27.59 -22.71
C ASN A 109 14.79 -27.45 -21.30
N PRO A 110 14.77 -28.52 -20.48
CA PRO A 110 14.21 -28.46 -19.13
C PRO A 110 14.72 -27.30 -18.28
N LYS A 111 16.04 -27.01 -18.33
CA LYS A 111 16.63 -25.88 -17.59
C LYS A 111 16.00 -24.55 -18.02
N SER A 112 15.82 -24.34 -19.32
CA SER A 112 15.21 -23.12 -19.86
C SER A 112 13.71 -23.04 -19.61
N ALA A 113 12.99 -24.16 -19.67
CA ALA A 113 11.55 -24.22 -19.41
C ALA A 113 11.22 -23.79 -17.98
N TRP A 114 12.03 -24.21 -16.99
CA TRP A 114 11.84 -23.82 -15.59
C TRP A 114 12.01 -22.31 -15.34
N LEU A 115 12.80 -21.59 -16.16
CA LEU A 115 12.93 -20.13 -16.05
C LEU A 115 11.62 -19.39 -16.37
N LEU A 116 10.70 -20.01 -17.11
CA LEU A 116 9.34 -19.47 -17.31
C LEU A 116 8.53 -19.43 -16.01
N GLY A 117 8.98 -20.10 -14.96
CA GLY A 117 8.41 -19.93 -13.63
C GLY A 117 8.58 -18.52 -13.05
N ILE A 118 9.25 -17.59 -13.75
CA ILE A 118 9.17 -16.15 -13.49
C ILE A 118 7.72 -15.65 -13.36
N PHE A 119 6.76 -16.29 -14.05
CA PHE A 119 5.34 -15.97 -13.91
C PHE A 119 4.80 -16.14 -12.48
N TRP A 120 5.42 -16.99 -11.66
CA TRP A 120 5.07 -17.16 -10.25
C TRP A 120 5.34 -15.88 -9.44
N MET A 121 6.37 -15.11 -9.79
CA MET A 121 6.69 -13.85 -9.11
C MET A 121 5.60 -12.79 -9.30
N PHE A 122 4.97 -12.74 -10.48
CA PHE A 122 3.87 -11.81 -10.72
C PHE A 122 2.63 -12.13 -9.87
N LYS A 123 2.48 -13.36 -9.34
CA LYS A 123 1.36 -13.69 -8.42
C LYS A 123 1.45 -12.95 -7.10
N VAL A 124 2.65 -12.50 -6.71
CA VAL A 124 2.89 -11.68 -5.51
C VAL A 124 2.26 -10.29 -5.66
N VAL A 125 2.29 -9.72 -6.87
CA VAL A 125 1.93 -8.31 -7.14
C VAL A 125 0.54 -7.92 -6.61
N PRO A 126 -0.56 -8.67 -6.87
CA PRO A 126 -1.89 -8.29 -6.39
C PRO A 126 -2.06 -8.35 -4.86
N GLY A 127 -1.17 -9.08 -4.17
CA GLY A 127 -1.18 -9.25 -2.71
C GLY A 127 -0.51 -8.13 -1.94
N ILE A 128 0.29 -7.29 -2.60
CA ILE A 128 1.03 -6.19 -1.95
C ILE A 128 0.14 -4.94 -1.87
N PRO A 129 -0.24 -4.48 -0.66
CA PRO A 129 -1.08 -3.29 -0.50
C PRO A 129 -0.44 -2.02 -1.10
N GLY A 130 0.88 -1.87 -0.94
CA GLY A 130 1.63 -0.73 -1.46
C GLY A 130 1.56 -0.61 -2.99
N LEU A 131 1.54 -1.71 -3.74
CA LEU A 131 1.40 -1.67 -5.21
C LEU A 131 0.00 -1.21 -5.64
N ARG A 132 -1.02 -1.45 -4.83
CA ARG A 132 -2.37 -0.93 -5.07
C ARG A 132 -2.40 0.59 -4.92
N GLN A 133 -1.71 1.12 -3.91
CA GLN A 133 -1.56 2.55 -3.70
C GLN A 133 -0.76 3.18 -4.85
N LEU A 134 0.38 2.59 -5.21
CA LEU A 134 1.20 3.00 -6.35
C LEU A 134 0.36 3.07 -7.64
N ARG A 135 -0.45 2.05 -7.92
CA ARG A 135 -1.34 2.04 -9.10
C ARG A 135 -2.32 3.21 -9.09
N ARG A 136 -2.90 3.55 -7.93
CA ARG A 136 -3.84 4.69 -7.83
C ARG A 136 -3.12 6.01 -8.09
N VAL A 137 -1.95 6.20 -7.50
CA VAL A 137 -1.10 7.38 -7.72
C VAL A 137 -0.73 7.51 -9.19
N LEU A 138 -0.28 6.44 -9.85
CA LEU A 138 0.05 6.44 -11.28
C LEU A 138 -1.13 6.80 -12.17
N VAL A 139 -2.33 6.32 -11.85
CA VAL A 139 -3.54 6.63 -12.64
C VAL A 139 -3.96 8.09 -12.43
N GLN A 140 -3.92 8.57 -11.18
CA GLN A 140 -4.31 9.92 -10.82
C GLN A 140 -3.33 10.97 -11.36
N GLU A 141 -2.02 10.70 -11.26
CA GLU A 141 -0.95 11.58 -11.74
C GLU A 141 -0.51 11.26 -13.18
N SER A 142 -1.29 10.47 -13.93
CA SER A 142 -0.94 10.01 -15.28
C SER A 142 -0.70 11.17 -16.26
N GLY A 143 -1.46 12.26 -16.15
CA GLY A 143 -1.28 13.45 -16.98
C GLY A 143 0.09 14.11 -16.78
N PRO A 144 0.43 14.57 -15.57
CA PRO A 144 1.76 15.10 -15.25
C PRO A 144 2.90 14.14 -15.59
N LEU A 145 2.78 12.85 -15.23
CA LEU A 145 3.79 11.85 -15.52
C LEU A 145 4.01 11.65 -17.03
N LEU A 146 2.93 11.66 -17.82
CA LEU A 146 3.03 11.60 -19.29
C LEU A 146 3.75 12.82 -19.85
N SER A 147 3.46 14.02 -19.35
CA SER A 147 4.15 15.25 -19.76
C SER A 147 5.66 15.17 -19.50
N VAL A 148 6.05 14.70 -18.31
CA VAL A 148 7.47 14.53 -17.97
C VAL A 148 8.11 13.41 -18.82
N LEU A 149 7.40 12.32 -19.10
CA LEU A 149 7.87 11.27 -20.00
C LEU A 149 8.14 11.80 -21.42
N VAL A 150 7.23 12.60 -21.96
CA VAL A 150 7.39 13.19 -23.31
C VAL A 150 8.59 14.14 -23.33
N ILE A 151 8.75 15.00 -22.32
CA ILE A 151 9.91 15.90 -22.21
C ILE A 151 11.20 15.07 -22.09
N PHE A 152 11.21 14.01 -21.28
CA PHE A 152 12.34 13.12 -21.12
C PHE A 152 12.77 12.49 -22.46
N LEU A 153 11.83 11.90 -23.20
CA LEU A 153 12.09 11.30 -24.50
C LEU A 153 12.56 12.33 -25.54
N MET A 154 11.99 13.54 -25.52
CA MET A 154 12.43 14.63 -26.38
C MET A 154 13.88 15.04 -26.09
N VAL A 155 14.24 15.23 -24.82
CA VAL A 155 15.62 15.55 -24.42
C VAL A 155 16.59 14.44 -24.82
N LEU A 156 16.22 13.17 -24.62
CA LEU A 156 17.03 12.03 -25.04
C LEU A 156 17.31 12.04 -26.56
N PHE A 157 16.26 12.22 -27.35
CA PHE A 157 16.39 12.21 -28.80
C PHE A 157 17.21 13.41 -29.31
N LEU A 158 16.97 14.61 -28.77
CA LEU A 158 17.75 15.81 -29.12
C LEU A 158 19.23 15.66 -28.71
N ALA A 159 19.51 15.13 -27.52
CA ALA A 159 20.87 14.88 -27.06
C ALA A 159 21.58 13.84 -27.95
N SER A 160 20.91 12.76 -28.30
CA SER A 160 21.41 11.72 -29.21
C SER A 160 21.79 12.30 -30.58
N VAL A 161 20.90 13.09 -31.19
CA VAL A 161 21.15 13.71 -32.51
C VAL A 161 22.28 14.74 -32.41
N ALA A 162 22.30 15.58 -31.37
CA ALA A 162 23.38 16.55 -31.17
C ALA A 162 24.74 15.86 -31.04
N MET A 163 24.83 14.81 -30.24
CA MET A 163 26.07 14.04 -30.07
C MET A 163 26.51 13.33 -31.33
N TYR A 164 25.58 12.75 -32.08
CA TYR A 164 25.87 12.17 -33.39
C TYR A 164 26.50 13.22 -34.32
N PHE A 165 25.94 14.42 -34.42
CA PHE A 165 26.51 15.46 -35.28
C PHE A 165 27.86 15.99 -34.80
N LEU A 166 28.07 16.09 -33.47
CA LEU A 166 29.29 16.67 -32.90
C LEU A 166 30.46 15.69 -32.81
N GLU A 167 30.20 14.39 -32.64
CA GLU A 167 31.25 13.40 -32.34
C GLU A 167 31.42 12.33 -33.42
N ARG A 168 30.53 12.17 -34.41
CA ARG A 168 30.64 11.09 -35.41
C ARG A 168 31.98 11.06 -36.17
N ASP A 169 32.53 12.24 -36.45
CA ASP A 169 33.77 12.36 -37.23
C ASP A 169 35.01 12.07 -36.35
N ALA A 170 34.92 12.35 -35.05
CA ALA A 170 36.00 12.12 -34.08
C ALA A 170 35.95 10.70 -33.46
N GLN A 171 34.76 10.14 -33.30
CA GLN A 171 34.49 8.88 -32.62
C GLN A 171 33.42 8.04 -33.34
N PRO A 172 33.69 7.55 -34.56
CA PRO A 172 32.70 6.78 -35.34
C PRO A 172 32.32 5.45 -34.66
N ALA A 173 33.20 4.85 -33.85
CA ALA A 173 32.90 3.61 -33.14
C ALA A 173 31.85 3.81 -32.01
N GLY A 174 31.80 4.98 -31.37
CA GLY A 174 30.88 5.28 -30.28
C GLY A 174 29.66 6.10 -30.72
N PHE A 175 29.87 7.13 -31.55
CA PHE A 175 28.83 8.07 -31.99
C PHE A 175 28.53 7.97 -33.49
N GLY A 176 28.88 6.86 -34.16
CA GLY A 176 28.67 6.67 -35.59
C GLY A 176 27.22 6.48 -36.04
N SER A 177 26.26 6.38 -35.11
CA SER A 177 24.84 6.32 -35.42
C SER A 177 23.99 6.95 -34.31
N VAL A 178 22.79 7.41 -34.66
CA VAL A 178 21.84 7.98 -33.68
C VAL A 178 21.51 6.98 -32.57
N PRO A 179 21.22 5.68 -32.82
CA PRO A 179 20.99 4.72 -31.75
C PRO A 179 22.20 4.53 -30.81
N ALA A 180 23.43 4.56 -31.32
CA ALA A 180 24.63 4.48 -30.49
C ALA A 180 24.79 5.73 -29.60
N ALA A 181 24.53 6.91 -30.16
CA ALA A 181 24.47 8.16 -29.40
C ALA A 181 23.30 8.20 -28.39
N LEU A 182 22.19 7.51 -28.69
CA LEU A 182 21.04 7.38 -27.79
C LEU A 182 21.39 6.54 -26.57
N TRP A 183 22.17 5.47 -26.71
CA TRP A 183 22.68 4.70 -25.56
C TRP A 183 23.46 5.59 -24.59
N TRP A 184 24.38 6.40 -25.11
CA TRP A 184 25.10 7.41 -24.32
C TRP A 184 24.16 8.42 -23.66
N ALA A 185 23.17 8.92 -24.41
CA ALA A 185 22.22 9.91 -23.91
C ALA A 185 21.38 9.33 -22.76
N VAL A 186 20.93 8.08 -22.89
CA VAL A 186 20.23 7.36 -21.81
C VAL A 186 21.15 7.24 -20.60
N ALA A 187 22.35 6.67 -20.74
CA ALA A 187 23.27 6.47 -19.62
C ALA A 187 23.65 7.78 -18.90
N THR A 188 23.80 8.88 -19.64
CA THR A 188 24.15 10.20 -19.09
C THR A 188 22.95 10.88 -18.43
N LEU A 189 21.81 10.91 -19.10
CA LEU A 189 20.58 11.57 -18.61
C LEU A 189 20.01 10.84 -17.39
N THR A 190 20.14 9.51 -17.32
CA THR A 190 19.75 8.69 -16.16
C THR A 190 20.80 8.63 -15.06
N THR A 191 21.81 9.50 -15.10
CA THR A 191 22.88 9.60 -14.09
C THR A 191 23.64 8.29 -13.84
N THR A 192 23.63 7.37 -14.81
CA THR A 192 24.28 6.04 -14.70
C THR A 192 25.76 6.14 -15.05
N GLY A 193 26.10 6.75 -16.19
CA GLY A 193 27.47 7.08 -16.58
C GLY A 193 28.43 5.89 -16.62
N TYR A 194 28.16 4.86 -17.44
CA TYR A 194 29.03 3.69 -17.57
C TYR A 194 30.49 4.03 -17.94
N GLY A 195 30.71 5.13 -18.67
CA GLY A 195 32.03 5.58 -19.10
C GLY A 195 32.62 4.78 -20.27
N ASP A 196 31.80 3.98 -20.94
CA ASP A 196 32.11 3.21 -22.14
C ASP A 196 32.34 4.12 -23.37
N VAL A 197 31.54 5.18 -23.50
CA VAL A 197 31.67 6.21 -24.54
C VAL A 197 31.46 7.59 -23.91
N VAL A 198 32.33 8.56 -24.23
CA VAL A 198 32.21 9.94 -23.72
C VAL A 198 32.62 10.97 -24.79
N PRO A 199 32.03 12.18 -24.81
CA PRO A 199 32.44 13.24 -25.73
C PRO A 199 33.91 13.62 -25.55
N ILE A 200 34.65 13.71 -26.66
CA ILE A 200 36.03 14.24 -26.65
C ILE A 200 36.11 15.64 -27.23
N THR A 201 35.14 16.09 -28.02
CA THR A 201 35.14 17.44 -28.59
C THR A 201 34.73 18.48 -27.53
N PRO A 202 35.26 19.71 -27.60
CA PRO A 202 34.87 20.77 -26.68
C PRO A 202 33.36 21.06 -26.69
N LEU A 203 32.74 21.07 -27.88
CA LEU A 203 31.30 21.28 -28.03
C LEU A 203 30.49 20.09 -27.50
N GLY A 204 30.92 18.86 -27.78
CA GLY A 204 30.28 17.66 -27.24
C GLY A 204 30.30 17.63 -25.70
N ARG A 205 31.41 18.07 -25.07
CA ARG A 205 31.50 18.20 -23.61
C ARG A 205 30.57 19.28 -23.05
N LEU A 206 30.42 20.40 -23.75
CA LEU A 206 29.47 21.45 -23.36
C LEU A 206 28.03 20.95 -23.43
N VAL A 207 27.65 20.26 -24.51
CA VAL A 207 26.33 19.62 -24.65
C VAL A 207 26.11 18.57 -23.56
N ALA A 208 27.12 17.74 -23.28
CA ALA A 208 27.04 16.75 -22.21
C ALA A 208 26.77 17.38 -20.84
N GLY A 209 27.44 18.50 -20.52
CA GLY A 209 27.17 19.24 -19.29
C GLY A 209 25.71 19.72 -19.19
N LEU A 210 25.15 20.25 -20.28
CA LEU A 210 23.74 20.65 -20.33
C LEU A 210 22.80 19.45 -20.16
N VAL A 211 23.08 18.33 -20.83
CA VAL A 211 22.30 17.10 -20.72
C VAL A 211 22.30 16.57 -19.28
N MET A 212 23.43 16.60 -18.58
CA MET A 212 23.52 16.19 -17.17
C MET A 212 22.61 17.06 -16.27
N ILE A 213 22.64 18.39 -16.45
CA ILE A 213 21.78 19.32 -15.69
C ILE A 213 20.30 19.04 -15.99
N CYS A 214 19.94 18.85 -17.27
CA CYS A 214 18.59 18.49 -17.67
C CYS A 214 18.14 17.15 -17.07
N GLY A 215 19.02 16.15 -17.01
CA GLY A 215 18.73 14.83 -16.46
C GLY A 215 18.33 14.90 -14.99
N ILE A 216 19.11 15.60 -14.17
CA ILE A 216 18.79 15.83 -12.75
C ILE A 216 17.43 16.52 -12.60
N GLY A 217 17.14 17.52 -13.43
CA GLY A 217 15.85 18.23 -13.42
C GLY A 217 14.67 17.32 -13.74
N VAL A 218 14.77 16.52 -14.82
CA VAL A 218 13.68 15.62 -15.26
C VAL A 218 13.45 14.49 -14.26
N PHE A 219 14.50 13.89 -13.70
CA PHE A 219 14.37 12.88 -12.65
C PHE A 219 13.80 13.47 -11.35
N GLY A 220 14.19 14.70 -11.00
CA GLY A 220 13.63 15.42 -9.86
C GLY A 220 12.13 15.65 -10.00
N LEU A 221 11.65 15.99 -11.20
CA LEU A 221 10.21 16.13 -11.48
C LEU A 221 9.48 14.79 -11.35
N TRP A 222 10.03 13.70 -11.89
CA TRP A 222 9.47 12.36 -11.73
C TRP A 222 9.32 11.95 -10.26
N ALA A 223 10.39 12.09 -9.49
CA ALA A 223 10.40 11.78 -8.06
C ALA A 223 9.44 12.69 -7.28
N GLY A 224 9.42 13.99 -7.61
CA GLY A 224 8.54 14.98 -6.99
C GLY A 224 7.06 14.68 -7.19
N ILE A 225 6.63 14.40 -8.43
CA ILE A 225 5.23 14.07 -8.75
C ILE A 225 4.79 12.80 -8.02
N LEU A 226 5.63 11.76 -8.01
CA LEU A 226 5.33 10.53 -7.27
C LEU A 226 5.22 10.80 -5.77
N ALA A 227 6.14 11.58 -5.20
CA ALA A 227 6.13 11.93 -3.78
C ALA A 227 4.87 12.71 -3.39
N THR A 228 4.48 13.73 -4.17
CA THR A 228 3.25 14.49 -3.92
C THR A 228 2.01 13.64 -4.09
N GLY A 229 1.98 12.75 -5.10
CA GLY A 229 0.87 11.82 -5.31
C GLY A 229 0.72 10.81 -4.17
N PHE A 230 1.81 10.22 -3.68
CA PHE A 230 1.79 9.35 -2.51
C PHE A 230 1.37 10.08 -1.23
N ALA A 231 1.83 11.32 -1.04
CA ALA A 231 1.41 12.15 0.10
C ALA A 231 -0.10 12.45 0.04
N ALA A 232 -0.64 12.76 -1.14
CA ALA A 232 -2.06 13.00 -1.35
C ALA A 232 -2.91 11.75 -1.08
N GLU A 233 -2.52 10.60 -1.62
CA GLU A 233 -3.25 9.33 -1.39
C GLU A 233 -3.17 8.88 0.08
N THR A 234 -2.02 9.04 0.73
CA THR A 234 -1.87 8.71 2.16
C THR A 234 -2.75 9.62 3.04
N ARG A 235 -2.82 10.92 2.72
CA ARG A 235 -3.70 11.87 3.41
C ARG A 235 -5.17 11.50 3.22
N ARG A 236 -5.56 11.10 2.01
CA ARG A 236 -6.92 10.65 1.67
C ARG A 236 -7.29 9.36 2.42
N ASP A 237 -6.40 8.37 2.44
CA ASP A 237 -6.62 7.11 3.18
C ASP A 237 -6.76 7.36 4.69
N ASN A 238 -5.95 8.26 5.25
CA ASN A 238 -6.08 8.65 6.66
C ASN A 238 -7.39 9.38 6.92
N PHE A 239 -7.79 10.32 6.05
CA PHE A 239 -9.08 11.01 6.15
C PHE A 239 -10.25 10.02 6.16
N LEU A 240 -10.27 9.03 5.25
CA LEU A 240 -11.34 8.03 5.18
C LEU A 240 -11.41 7.17 6.44
N LYS A 241 -10.26 6.77 7.00
CA LYS A 241 -10.22 6.02 8.27
C LYS A 241 -10.73 6.85 9.45
N THR A 242 -10.37 8.13 9.50
CA THR A 242 -10.88 9.06 10.52
C THR A 242 -12.37 9.27 10.33
N TRP A 243 -12.84 9.53 9.11
CA TRP A 243 -14.26 9.70 8.79
C TRP A 243 -15.10 8.49 9.20
N GLU A 244 -14.65 7.27 8.86
CA GLU A 244 -15.32 6.04 9.29
C GLU A 244 -15.39 5.96 10.82
N SER A 245 -14.30 6.29 11.51
CA SER A 245 -14.22 6.29 12.98
C SER A 245 -15.15 7.35 13.60
N VAL A 246 -15.24 8.53 13.00
CA VAL A 246 -16.10 9.65 13.44
C VAL A 246 -17.57 9.31 13.23
N SER A 247 -17.93 8.77 12.06
CA SER A 247 -19.30 8.39 11.72
C SER A 247 -19.89 7.30 12.61
N LYS A 248 -19.03 6.47 13.23
CA LYS A 248 -19.44 5.43 14.19
C LYS A 248 -19.83 6.01 15.55
N VAL A 249 -19.37 7.22 15.89
CA VAL A 249 -19.75 7.87 17.14
C VAL A 249 -21.15 8.46 16.96
N PRO A 250 -22.16 7.99 17.70
CA PRO A 250 -23.53 8.47 17.55
C PRO A 250 -23.67 9.98 17.68
N PHE A 251 -22.79 10.60 18.47
CA PHE A 251 -22.69 12.04 18.64
C PHE A 251 -22.47 12.81 17.33
N PHE A 252 -21.63 12.29 16.43
CA PHE A 252 -21.35 12.93 15.14
C PHE A 252 -22.24 12.42 14.00
N ALA A 253 -23.02 11.36 14.24
CA ALA A 253 -23.89 10.78 13.22
C ALA A 253 -25.05 11.71 12.79
N SER A 254 -25.42 12.68 13.64
CA SER A 254 -26.41 13.70 13.33
C SER A 254 -25.88 14.82 12.41
N LEU A 255 -24.57 14.90 12.22
CA LEU A 255 -23.95 15.89 11.35
C LEU A 255 -24.09 15.51 9.88
N GLY A 256 -24.38 16.51 9.03
CA GLY A 256 -24.34 16.31 7.57
C GLY A 256 -22.92 16.01 7.06
N PRO A 257 -22.76 15.42 5.86
CA PRO A 257 -21.46 15.01 5.33
C PRO A 257 -20.39 16.12 5.28
N ALA A 258 -20.81 17.36 4.98
CA ALA A 258 -19.93 18.52 4.96
C ALA A 258 -19.43 18.91 6.36
N ALA A 259 -20.29 18.86 7.37
CA ALA A 259 -19.90 19.14 8.75
C ALA A 259 -18.98 18.06 9.31
N ILE A 260 -19.23 16.77 9.01
CA ILE A 260 -18.32 15.69 9.40
C ILE A 260 -16.93 15.89 8.80
N ALA A 261 -16.85 16.33 7.53
CA ALA A 261 -15.57 16.62 6.89
C ALA A 261 -14.79 17.73 7.63
N ASP A 262 -15.47 18.80 8.05
CA ASP A 262 -14.87 19.85 8.88
C ASP A 262 -14.37 19.29 10.22
N VAL A 263 -15.17 18.47 10.92
CA VAL A 263 -14.80 17.86 12.21
C VAL A 263 -13.62 16.90 12.09
N THR A 264 -13.55 16.11 11.01
CA THR A 264 -12.45 15.15 10.80
C THR A 264 -11.07 15.79 10.75
N HIS A 265 -10.97 17.08 10.39
CA HIS A 265 -9.71 17.83 10.42
C HIS A 265 -9.32 18.34 11.81
N MET A 266 -10.30 18.44 12.71
CA MET A 266 -10.14 18.91 14.10
C MET A 266 -9.79 17.74 15.04
N LEU A 267 -10.08 16.51 14.62
CA LEU A 267 -9.88 15.31 15.44
C LEU A 267 -8.52 14.65 15.19
N ARG A 268 -7.84 14.33 16.28
CA ARG A 268 -6.61 13.50 16.25
C ARG A 268 -6.93 12.07 16.67
N THR A 269 -6.46 11.09 15.90
CA THR A 269 -6.64 9.67 16.27
C THR A 269 -5.51 9.22 17.18
N MET A 270 -5.85 8.51 18.26
CA MET A 270 -4.90 7.95 19.22
C MET A 270 -5.23 6.47 19.47
N ASP A 271 -4.31 5.56 19.16
CA ASP A 271 -4.43 4.14 19.48
C ASP A 271 -3.65 3.83 20.77
N LEU A 272 -4.32 3.32 21.79
CA LEU A 272 -3.74 3.02 23.10
C LEU A 272 -3.85 1.52 23.43
N PRO A 273 -2.79 0.89 23.97
CA PRO A 273 -2.87 -0.48 24.45
C PRO A 273 -3.71 -0.56 25.73
N ALA A 274 -4.08 -1.78 26.14
CA ALA A 274 -4.76 -2.02 27.40
C ALA A 274 -3.92 -1.54 28.61
N ARG A 275 -4.60 -1.16 29.70
CA ARG A 275 -4.01 -0.69 30.98
C ARG A 275 -3.21 0.62 30.87
N THR A 276 -3.55 1.46 29.91
CA THR A 276 -2.97 2.79 29.75
C THR A 276 -3.84 3.83 30.44
N MET A 277 -3.25 4.60 31.35
CA MET A 277 -3.95 5.71 32.01
C MET A 277 -4.00 6.93 31.09
N ILE A 278 -5.21 7.33 30.71
CA ILE A 278 -5.48 8.43 29.78
C ILE A 278 -5.61 9.75 30.54
N ILE A 279 -6.40 9.74 31.61
CA ILE A 279 -6.71 10.92 32.40
C ILE A 279 -6.38 10.62 33.86
N ARG A 280 -5.72 11.57 34.52
CA ARG A 280 -5.57 11.59 35.98
C ARG A 280 -6.45 12.67 36.59
N LYS A 281 -7.16 12.32 37.65
CA LYS A 281 -8.00 13.24 38.43
C LYS A 281 -7.16 14.42 38.93
N GLY A 282 -7.73 15.62 38.85
CA GLY A 282 -7.13 16.87 39.33
C GLY A 282 -6.09 17.51 38.40
N GLN A 283 -5.74 16.87 37.29
CA GLN A 283 -4.91 17.53 36.26
C GLN A 283 -5.73 18.52 35.43
N GLN A 284 -5.03 19.43 34.75
CA GLN A 284 -5.68 20.26 33.74
C GLN A 284 -6.12 19.42 32.54
N GLY A 285 -7.31 19.73 32.02
CA GLY A 285 -7.90 19.11 30.84
C GLY A 285 -8.19 20.14 29.77
N ASP A 286 -7.50 20.03 28.65
CA ASP A 286 -7.56 20.91 27.48
C ASP A 286 -8.11 20.21 26.23
N CYS A 287 -8.58 18.97 26.38
CA CYS A 287 -9.16 18.16 25.31
C CYS A 287 -10.23 17.20 25.84
N MET A 288 -11.09 16.70 24.96
CA MET A 288 -12.01 15.59 25.23
C MET A 288 -11.76 14.43 24.26
N TYR A 289 -12.32 13.27 24.58
CA TYR A 289 -12.07 12.02 23.87
C TYR A 289 -13.38 11.35 23.47
N PHE A 290 -13.43 10.85 22.23
CA PHE A 290 -14.50 9.97 21.74
C PHE A 290 -13.94 8.57 21.49
N ILE A 291 -14.68 7.54 21.86
CA ILE A 291 -14.25 6.14 21.75
C ILE A 291 -14.73 5.61 20.40
N ALA A 292 -13.83 5.57 19.41
CA ALA A 292 -14.17 5.04 18.09
C ALA A 292 -14.25 3.50 18.08
N ALA A 293 -13.38 2.85 18.86
CA ALA A 293 -13.40 1.41 19.10
C ALA A 293 -12.58 1.13 20.37
N GLY A 294 -13.04 0.26 21.25
CA GLY A 294 -12.33 -0.06 22.49
C GLY A 294 -13.21 0.08 23.72
N GLU A 295 -12.58 0.10 24.88
CA GLU A 295 -13.28 0.27 26.15
C GLU A 295 -12.34 0.89 27.17
N VAL A 296 -12.88 1.83 27.92
CA VAL A 296 -12.19 2.50 29.02
C VAL A 296 -12.99 2.34 30.30
N GLU A 297 -12.28 2.29 31.41
CA GLU A 297 -12.85 2.29 32.76
C GLU A 297 -12.61 3.66 33.39
N VAL A 298 -13.70 4.26 33.88
CA VAL A 298 -13.71 5.49 34.66
C VAL A 298 -13.78 5.13 36.14
N ASP A 299 -12.79 5.57 36.90
CA ASP A 299 -12.67 5.32 38.34
C ASP A 299 -13.24 6.51 39.11
N LEU A 300 -14.46 6.33 39.62
CA LEU A 300 -15.19 7.31 40.43
C LEU A 300 -15.16 6.89 41.91
N PRO A 301 -15.36 7.83 42.86
CA PRO A 301 -15.42 7.51 44.28
C PRO A 301 -16.53 6.47 44.57
N GLY A 302 -16.13 5.23 44.86
CA GLY A 302 -17.05 4.14 45.20
C GLY A 302 -17.70 3.40 44.02
N LYS A 303 -17.38 3.75 42.76
CA LYS A 303 -17.94 3.05 41.57
C LYS A 303 -16.97 3.10 40.39
N LYS A 304 -16.90 1.98 39.64
CA LYS A 304 -16.23 1.92 38.34
C LYS A 304 -17.27 1.87 37.23
N VAL A 305 -17.10 2.70 36.20
CA VAL A 305 -18.02 2.78 35.05
C VAL A 305 -17.24 2.48 33.79
N THR A 306 -17.72 1.51 33.00
CA THR A 306 -17.12 1.14 31.71
C THR A 306 -17.80 1.90 30.57
N LEU A 307 -17.00 2.55 29.72
CA LEU A 307 -17.45 3.23 28.52
C LEU A 307 -16.90 2.50 27.29
N GLY A 308 -17.79 2.06 26.40
CA GLY A 308 -17.46 1.33 25.18
C GLY A 308 -17.57 2.18 23.91
N ASP A 309 -17.60 1.51 22.77
CA ASP A 309 -17.67 2.11 21.43
C ASP A 309 -18.81 3.16 21.33
N GLY A 310 -18.49 4.32 20.76
CA GLY A 310 -19.43 5.43 20.55
C GLY A 310 -19.60 6.37 21.74
N ALA A 311 -19.12 6.03 22.94
CA ALA A 311 -19.14 6.91 24.09
C ALA A 311 -18.03 7.99 24.03
N PHE A 312 -18.15 9.02 24.87
CA PHE A 312 -17.15 10.08 25.00
C PHE A 312 -16.92 10.47 26.46
N PHE A 313 -15.77 11.08 26.75
CA PHE A 313 -15.39 11.53 28.08
C PHE A 313 -14.44 12.74 28.04
N GLY A 314 -14.36 13.45 29.16
CA GLY A 314 -13.48 14.61 29.34
C GLY A 314 -14.14 15.95 29.03
N GLU A 315 -15.40 15.95 28.59
CA GLU A 315 -16.23 17.14 28.33
C GLU A 315 -16.38 18.05 29.55
N MET A 316 -16.49 17.46 30.74
CA MET A 316 -16.66 18.22 32.00
C MET A 316 -15.50 19.18 32.27
N ALA A 317 -14.28 18.82 31.85
CA ALA A 317 -13.14 19.70 32.00
C ALA A 317 -13.27 20.92 31.08
N LEU A 318 -13.77 20.74 29.85
CA LEU A 318 -13.87 21.81 28.85
C LEU A 318 -14.98 22.83 29.14
N LEU A 319 -16.04 22.39 29.82
CA LEU A 319 -17.18 23.24 30.23
C LEU A 319 -16.99 23.89 31.61
N GLY A 320 -16.16 23.28 32.47
CA GLY A 320 -15.94 23.71 33.84
C GLY A 320 -14.63 24.47 34.05
N ASN A 321 -13.97 24.21 35.16
CA ASN A 321 -12.72 24.89 35.56
C ASN A 321 -11.45 24.25 34.96
N ASN A 322 -11.56 23.58 33.80
CA ASN A 322 -10.46 22.84 33.15
C ASN A 322 -9.81 21.76 34.03
N LEU A 323 -10.47 21.24 35.07
CA LEU A 323 -9.94 20.16 35.92
C LEU A 323 -10.57 18.82 35.58
N ARG A 324 -9.75 17.78 35.55
CA ARG A 324 -10.17 16.39 35.31
C ARG A 324 -10.88 15.82 36.54
N SER A 325 -12.09 15.30 36.35
CA SER A 325 -12.96 14.81 37.44
C SER A 325 -12.62 13.42 37.96
N ALA A 326 -12.05 12.54 37.11
CA ALA A 326 -11.83 11.13 37.40
C ALA A 326 -10.55 10.59 36.78
N ASN A 327 -10.07 9.43 37.27
CA ASN A 327 -9.03 8.68 36.57
C ASN A 327 -9.69 7.82 35.49
N ILE A 328 -9.09 7.77 34.30
CA ILE A 328 -9.61 6.97 33.18
C ILE A 328 -8.49 6.11 32.62
N THR A 329 -8.73 4.80 32.51
CA THR A 329 -7.75 3.81 32.06
C THR A 329 -8.35 2.90 30.99
N THR A 330 -7.58 2.54 29.96
CA THR A 330 -8.04 1.57 28.95
C THR A 330 -8.12 0.15 29.52
N THR A 331 -9.18 -0.59 29.22
CA THR A 331 -9.31 -2.02 29.59
C THR A 331 -8.80 -2.93 28.49
N ARG A 332 -9.00 -2.53 27.22
CA ARG A 332 -8.55 -3.20 25.99
C ARG A 332 -7.85 -2.24 25.05
N VAL A 333 -7.29 -2.75 23.95
CA VAL A 333 -6.76 -1.91 22.86
C VAL A 333 -7.88 -0.99 22.36
N SER A 334 -7.66 0.31 22.47
CA SER A 334 -8.70 1.32 22.26
C SER A 334 -8.21 2.42 21.33
N ARG A 335 -9.03 2.76 20.33
CA ARG A 335 -8.88 3.89 19.43
C ARG A 335 -9.76 5.04 19.89
N LEU A 336 -9.12 6.15 20.18
CA LEU A 336 -9.75 7.37 20.65
C LEU A 336 -9.61 8.46 19.59
N LEU A 337 -10.62 9.32 19.50
CA LEU A 337 -10.58 10.56 18.74
C LEU A 337 -10.50 11.70 19.75
N VAL A 338 -9.44 12.50 19.66
CA VAL A 338 -9.15 13.62 20.57
C VAL A 338 -9.60 14.91 19.91
N LEU A 339 -10.37 15.71 20.65
CA LEU A 339 -10.81 17.06 20.27
C LEU A 339 -10.26 18.08 21.27
N ASP A 340 -9.43 19.00 20.80
CA ASP A 340 -8.81 20.04 21.64
C ASP A 340 -9.83 21.13 22.01
N LEU A 341 -9.60 21.87 23.10
CA LEU A 341 -10.53 22.87 23.64
C LEU A 341 -10.89 23.98 22.63
N VAL A 342 -9.90 24.44 21.85
CA VAL A 342 -10.11 25.47 20.83
C VAL A 342 -11.06 24.97 19.76
N ASP A 343 -10.80 23.75 19.27
CA ASP A 343 -11.59 23.08 18.26
C ASP A 343 -12.99 22.73 18.78
N PHE A 344 -13.10 22.28 20.02
CA PHE A 344 -14.36 22.06 20.71
C PHE A 344 -15.23 23.31 20.71
N ARG A 345 -14.68 24.47 21.15
CA ARG A 345 -15.42 25.74 21.18
C ARG A 345 -15.87 26.18 19.79
N LEU A 346 -15.02 26.01 18.79
CA LEU A 346 -15.37 26.32 17.40
C LEU A 346 -16.50 25.41 16.89
N LEU A 347 -16.45 24.12 17.22
CA LEU A 347 -17.48 23.16 16.84
C LEU A 347 -18.83 23.49 17.48
N MET A 348 -18.84 23.80 18.78
CA MET A 348 -20.05 24.17 19.51
C MET A 348 -20.65 25.48 18.98
N ALA A 349 -19.82 26.45 18.57
CA ALA A 349 -20.29 27.69 17.97
C ALA A 349 -20.96 27.48 16.59
N ARG A 350 -20.49 26.49 15.82
CA ARG A 350 -21.04 26.17 14.49
C ARG A 350 -22.25 25.22 14.55
N HIS A 351 -22.36 24.42 15.61
CA HIS A 351 -23.42 23.43 15.79
C HIS A 351 -24.02 23.50 17.20
N PRO A 352 -24.97 24.42 17.44
CA PRO A 352 -25.63 24.60 18.74
C PRO A 352 -26.31 23.32 19.26
N ASP A 353 -26.89 22.52 18.39
CA ASP A 353 -27.58 21.27 18.73
C ASP A 353 -26.66 20.26 19.45
N LEU A 354 -25.38 20.23 19.05
CA LEU A 354 -24.37 19.40 19.69
C LEU A 354 -23.98 19.94 21.07
N ALA A 355 -23.95 21.26 21.23
CA ALA A 355 -23.65 21.91 22.50
C ALA A 355 -24.69 21.58 23.56
N GLU A 356 -25.99 21.61 23.21
CA GLU A 356 -27.06 21.22 24.11
C GLU A 356 -26.93 19.77 24.58
N THR A 357 -26.57 18.87 23.66
CA THR A 357 -26.37 17.44 23.97
C THR A 357 -25.23 17.24 24.96
N ILE A 358 -24.11 17.95 24.80
CA ILE A 358 -22.96 17.86 25.71
C ILE A 358 -23.27 18.49 27.06
N ASP A 359 -23.93 19.65 27.09
CA ASP A 359 -24.31 20.31 28.34
C ASP A 359 -25.27 19.46 29.17
N ALA A 360 -26.23 18.79 28.51
CA ALA A 360 -27.16 17.87 29.17
C ALA A 360 -26.42 16.66 29.77
N GLU A 361 -25.50 16.06 29.00
CA GLU A 361 -24.69 14.92 29.44
C GLU A 361 -23.73 15.30 30.59
N ALA A 362 -23.09 16.48 30.51
CA ALA A 362 -22.19 16.98 31.53
C ALA A 362 -22.93 17.21 32.87
N LYS A 363 -24.13 17.79 32.83
CA LYS A 363 -24.99 17.96 34.02
C LYS A 363 -25.39 16.61 34.62
N ARG A 364 -25.74 15.62 33.79
CA ARG A 364 -26.05 14.26 34.25
C ARG A 364 -24.87 13.65 34.99
N ARG A 365 -23.66 13.72 34.41
CA ARG A 365 -22.44 13.16 35.02
C ARG A 365 -22.00 13.92 36.26
N GLU A 366 -22.22 15.23 36.32
CA GLU A 366 -21.95 16.00 37.54
C GLU A 366 -22.82 15.55 38.72
N LEU A 367 -24.06 15.15 38.46
CA LEU A 367 -24.95 14.57 39.48
C LEU A 367 -24.52 13.15 39.88
N GLU A 368 -24.05 12.33 38.93
CA GLU A 368 -23.57 10.97 39.20
C GLU A 368 -22.20 10.91 39.92
N ASN A 369 -21.41 11.97 39.80
CA ASN A 369 -20.08 12.06 40.40
C ASN A 369 -20.08 12.60 41.85
N LYS A 370 -21.23 13.07 42.34
CA LYS A 370 -21.46 13.45 43.75
C LYS A 370 -21.91 12.22 44.54
#